data_AF-A0A821R2C9-F1
#
_entry.id   AF-A0A821R2C9-F1
#
_cell.length_a   1.000
_cell.length_b   1.000
_cell.length_c   1.000
_cell.angle_alpha   90.00
_cell.angle_beta   90.00
_cell.angle_gamma   90.00
#
_symmetry.space_group_name_H-M   'P 1'
#
loop_
_entity.id
_entity.type
_entity.pdbx_description
1 polymer ?
#
loop_
_entity_poly.entity_id
_entity_poly.type
_entity_poly.pdbx_seq_one_letter_code
_entity_poly.pdbx_strand_id
1 'polypeptide(L)'
;MDINEYTLNPPKDIFDRLEKVKETDERYVKALEELRKCIRGKFRKELDDAIRKKPSNPDNIHIRRFEAALKYLPDDLQTGLEVEFKYCREQITKDIQQNDKELDSAYNSKDIKCLKEFIQKCRKTDGMQGYIEKAQAYVLQQTEEIVSEIKTNLKDYKIKEALSNIEKLDSHRIELKDLVYMILNYNNT
;
A
#
# COMPACT_ATOMS: atom_id res chain seq x y z
N MET A 1 -26.83 -28.29 -9.52
CA MET A 1 -25.39 -27.97 -9.36
C MET A 1 -25.31 -26.47 -9.17
N ASP A 2 -24.80 -26.00 -8.03
CA ASP A 2 -24.71 -24.56 -7.77
C ASP A 2 -23.45 -24.01 -8.47
N ILE A 3 -23.68 -23.24 -9.54
CA ILE A 3 -22.62 -22.61 -10.34
C ILE A 3 -21.75 -21.68 -9.48
N ASN A 4 -22.28 -21.15 -8.38
CA ASN A 4 -21.56 -20.22 -7.52
C ASN A 4 -20.30 -20.85 -6.88
N GLU A 5 -20.30 -22.16 -6.65
CA GLU A 5 -19.19 -22.89 -6.02
C GLU A 5 -17.92 -22.92 -6.89
N TYR A 6 -18.06 -22.84 -8.22
CA TYR A 6 -16.94 -23.02 -9.17
C TYR A 6 -16.38 -21.70 -9.72
N THR A 7 -16.94 -20.57 -9.31
CA THR A 7 -16.61 -19.26 -9.90
C THR A 7 -15.19 -18.76 -9.63
N LEU A 8 -14.55 -19.23 -8.55
CA LEU A 8 -13.16 -18.86 -8.21
C LEU A 8 -12.13 -19.84 -8.79
N ASN A 9 -12.53 -21.05 -9.19
CA ASN A 9 -11.69 -22.02 -9.88
C ASN A 9 -12.52 -22.71 -10.98
N PRO A 10 -12.89 -21.98 -12.03
CA PRO A 10 -13.71 -22.54 -13.09
C PRO A 10 -12.93 -23.66 -13.80
N PRO A 11 -13.47 -24.89 -13.91
CA PRO A 11 -12.77 -25.99 -14.57
C PRO A 11 -12.70 -25.73 -16.09
N LYS A 12 -11.48 -25.52 -16.60
CA LYS A 12 -11.19 -25.15 -18.00
C LYS A 12 -11.80 -26.14 -19.01
N ASP A 13 -11.75 -27.43 -18.69
CA ASP A 13 -12.29 -28.51 -19.50
C ASP A 13 -13.82 -28.46 -19.65
N ILE A 14 -14.53 -27.92 -18.66
CA ILE A 14 -15.97 -27.67 -18.78
C ILE A 14 -16.20 -26.55 -19.80
N PHE A 15 -15.48 -25.43 -19.70
CA PHE A 15 -15.61 -24.34 -20.66
C PHE A 15 -15.27 -24.77 -22.09
N ASP A 16 -14.20 -25.52 -22.28
CA ASP A 16 -13.80 -26.03 -23.61
C ASP A 16 -14.87 -26.95 -24.22
N ARG A 17 -15.55 -27.75 -23.38
CA ARG A 17 -16.70 -28.55 -23.81
C ARG A 17 -17.90 -27.66 -24.11
N LEU A 18 -18.13 -26.64 -23.28
CA LEU A 18 -19.27 -25.75 -23.47
C LEU A 18 -19.12 -24.95 -24.77
N GLU A 19 -17.92 -24.48 -25.10
CA GLU A 19 -17.59 -23.77 -26.34
C GLU A 19 -17.97 -24.57 -27.60
N LYS A 20 -17.80 -25.90 -27.56
CA LYS A 20 -18.09 -26.82 -28.68
C LYS A 20 -19.58 -27.03 -28.96
N VAL A 21 -20.45 -26.74 -27.98
CA VAL A 21 -21.92 -26.91 -28.09
C VAL A 21 -22.62 -25.56 -28.39
N LYS A 22 -21.83 -24.48 -28.52
CA LYS A 22 -22.33 -23.11 -28.74
C LYS A 22 -23.21 -22.97 -29.99
N GLU A 23 -23.01 -23.82 -30.99
CA GLU A 23 -23.73 -23.74 -32.29
C GLU A 23 -25.13 -24.36 -32.27
N THR A 24 -25.57 -24.94 -31.15
CA THR A 24 -26.78 -25.78 -31.12
C THR A 24 -28.02 -25.11 -30.52
N ASP A 25 -27.89 -24.10 -29.65
CA ASP A 25 -29.03 -23.40 -29.00
C ASP A 25 -28.67 -21.96 -28.53
N GLU A 26 -29.49 -20.97 -28.87
CA GLU A 26 -29.32 -19.56 -28.48
C GLU A 26 -29.42 -19.35 -26.95
N ARG A 27 -30.25 -20.12 -26.25
CA ARG A 27 -30.37 -20.07 -24.78
C ARG A 27 -29.05 -20.43 -24.11
N TYR A 28 -28.31 -21.33 -24.74
CA TYR A 28 -27.05 -21.83 -24.24
C TYR A 28 -25.91 -20.82 -24.44
N VAL A 29 -25.90 -20.14 -25.59
CA VAL A 29 -25.00 -18.99 -25.83
C VAL A 29 -25.20 -17.93 -24.74
N LYS A 30 -26.46 -17.58 -24.46
CA LYS A 30 -26.80 -16.59 -23.43
C LYS A 30 -26.35 -17.01 -22.04
N ALA A 31 -26.57 -18.27 -21.66
CA ALA A 31 -26.13 -18.79 -20.36
C ALA A 31 -24.60 -18.75 -20.21
N LEU A 32 -23.86 -19.08 -21.27
CA LEU A 32 -22.39 -19.03 -21.27
C LEU A 32 -21.88 -17.59 -21.14
N GLU A 33 -22.51 -16.62 -21.81
CA GLU A 33 -22.19 -15.20 -21.66
C GLU A 33 -22.47 -14.67 -20.25
N GLU A 34 -23.59 -15.07 -19.63
CA GLU A 34 -23.92 -14.72 -18.25
C GLU A 34 -22.88 -15.29 -17.26
N LEU A 35 -22.44 -16.54 -17.47
CA LEU A 35 -21.39 -17.17 -16.70
C LEU A 35 -20.06 -16.40 -16.82
N ARG A 36 -19.65 -16.06 -18.04
CA ARG A 36 -18.46 -15.24 -18.32
C ARG A 36 -18.53 -13.88 -17.61
N LYS A 37 -19.69 -13.22 -17.65
CA LYS A 37 -19.93 -11.95 -16.96
C LYS A 37 -19.82 -12.09 -15.45
N CYS A 38 -20.38 -13.16 -14.88
CA CYS A 38 -20.31 -13.43 -13.44
C CYS A 38 -18.85 -13.62 -12.98
N ILE A 39 -18.09 -14.44 -13.70
CA ILE A 39 -16.67 -14.69 -13.42
C ILE A 39 -15.87 -13.39 -13.48
N ARG A 40 -15.97 -12.61 -14.57
CA ARG A 40 -15.30 -11.31 -14.68
C ARG A 40 -15.65 -10.38 -13.52
N GLY A 41 -16.93 -10.35 -13.12
CA GLY A 41 -17.40 -9.54 -12.00
C GLY A 41 -16.72 -9.90 -10.68
N LYS A 42 -16.55 -11.20 -10.39
CA LYS A 42 -15.87 -11.65 -9.16
C LYS A 42 -14.38 -11.33 -9.17
N PHE A 43 -13.69 -11.56 -10.29
CA PHE A 43 -12.27 -11.20 -10.42
C PHE A 43 -12.04 -9.69 -10.26
N ARG A 44 -12.88 -8.86 -10.88
CA ARG A 44 -12.81 -7.39 -10.71
C ARG A 44 -13.04 -6.96 -9.27
N LYS A 45 -13.98 -7.59 -8.57
CA LYS A 45 -14.22 -7.32 -7.16
C LYS A 45 -12.98 -7.62 -6.30
N GLU A 46 -12.28 -8.72 -6.57
CA GLU A 46 -11.01 -9.04 -5.87
C GLU A 46 -9.94 -7.95 -6.14
N LEU A 47 -9.84 -7.43 -7.37
CA LEU A 47 -8.92 -6.31 -7.66
C LEU A 47 -9.33 -5.02 -6.96
N ASP A 48 -10.62 -4.69 -6.96
CA ASP A 48 -11.15 -3.50 -6.28
C ASP A 48 -10.90 -3.58 -4.77
N ASP A 49 -11.17 -4.74 -4.16
CA ASP A 49 -10.92 -4.99 -2.74
C ASP A 49 -9.41 -4.92 -2.43
N ALA A 50 -8.55 -5.37 -3.36
CA ALA A 50 -7.11 -5.24 -3.23
C ALA A 50 -6.64 -3.78 -3.22
N ILE A 51 -7.21 -2.92 -4.09
CA ILE A 51 -6.86 -1.50 -4.22
C ILE A 51 -7.44 -0.66 -3.07
N ARG A 52 -8.65 -0.99 -2.61
CA ARG A 52 -9.33 -0.29 -1.50
C ARG A 52 -8.63 -0.48 -0.18
N LYS A 53 -7.99 -1.63 0.04
CA LYS A 53 -7.28 -1.92 1.28
C LYS A 53 -6.01 -1.07 1.35
N LYS A 54 -5.99 -0.11 2.28
CA LYS A 54 -4.82 0.73 2.56
C LYS A 54 -4.13 0.27 3.85
N PRO A 55 -2.78 0.37 3.92
CA PRO A 55 -1.89 0.70 2.81
C PRO A 55 -1.89 -0.38 1.72
N SER A 56 -1.54 0.04 0.50
CA SER A 56 -1.40 -0.87 -0.63
C SER A 56 -0.33 -1.91 -0.30
N ASN A 57 -0.67 -3.19 -0.43
CA ASN A 57 0.21 -4.31 -0.11
C ASN A 57 0.26 -5.29 -1.29
N PRO A 58 1.44 -5.56 -1.88
CA PRO A 58 1.56 -6.50 -2.98
C PRO A 58 1.23 -7.94 -2.58
N ASP A 59 1.43 -8.29 -1.30
CA ASP A 59 1.17 -9.62 -0.74
C ASP A 59 -0.27 -9.78 -0.20
N ASN A 60 -1.17 -8.89 -0.62
CA ASN A 60 -2.58 -8.95 -0.26
C ASN A 60 -3.19 -10.30 -0.69
N ILE A 61 -3.98 -10.90 0.20
CA ILE A 61 -4.70 -12.16 -0.05
C ILE A 61 -5.56 -12.11 -1.33
N HIS A 62 -6.14 -10.95 -1.66
CA HIS A 62 -6.94 -10.75 -2.86
C HIS A 62 -6.10 -10.87 -4.15
N ILE A 63 -4.89 -10.30 -4.16
CA ILE A 63 -3.93 -10.42 -5.26
C ILE A 63 -3.51 -11.89 -5.45
N ARG A 64 -3.19 -12.57 -4.35
CA ARG A 64 -2.80 -13.98 -4.38
C ARG A 64 -3.91 -14.90 -4.87
N ARG A 65 -5.15 -14.66 -4.42
CA ARG A 65 -6.34 -15.41 -4.87
C ARG A 65 -6.59 -15.17 -6.35
N PHE A 66 -6.53 -13.92 -6.80
CA PHE A 66 -6.69 -13.58 -8.21
C PHE A 66 -5.65 -14.31 -9.08
N GLU A 67 -4.36 -14.21 -8.73
CA GLU A 67 -3.27 -14.83 -9.48
C GLU A 67 -3.38 -16.36 -9.54
N ALA A 68 -3.83 -16.99 -8.45
CA ALA A 68 -4.06 -18.43 -8.42
C ALA A 68 -5.25 -18.83 -9.31
N ALA A 69 -6.35 -18.10 -9.23
CA ALA A 69 -7.59 -18.37 -9.95
C ALA A 69 -7.46 -18.14 -11.46
N LEU A 70 -6.61 -17.19 -11.87
CA LEU A 70 -6.39 -16.81 -13.27
C LEU A 70 -5.95 -17.98 -14.16
N LYS A 71 -5.19 -18.93 -13.59
CA LYS A 71 -4.65 -20.11 -14.29
C LYS A 71 -5.71 -21.13 -14.73
N TYR A 72 -6.91 -21.06 -14.15
CA TYR A 72 -8.00 -21.98 -14.44
C TYR A 72 -8.98 -21.40 -15.46
N LEU A 73 -8.80 -20.15 -15.87
CA LEU A 73 -9.72 -19.52 -16.81
C LEU A 73 -9.49 -19.96 -18.26
N PRO A 74 -10.55 -19.92 -19.08
CA PRO A 74 -10.43 -19.95 -20.54
C PRO A 74 -9.60 -18.77 -21.06
N ASP A 75 -8.90 -18.98 -22.17
CA ASP A 75 -7.90 -18.05 -22.71
C ASP A 75 -8.48 -16.66 -23.03
N ASP A 76 -9.75 -16.61 -23.48
CA ASP A 76 -10.47 -15.37 -23.80
C ASP A 76 -10.78 -14.51 -22.57
N LEU A 77 -11.04 -15.15 -21.43
CA LEU A 77 -11.21 -14.47 -20.14
C LEU A 77 -9.87 -14.13 -19.49
N GLN A 78 -8.90 -15.04 -19.59
CA GLN A 78 -7.58 -14.90 -19.00
C GLN A 78 -6.86 -13.67 -19.54
N THR A 79 -6.81 -13.49 -20.85
CA THR A 79 -6.09 -12.38 -21.50
C THR A 79 -6.58 -11.01 -21.02
N GLY A 80 -7.90 -10.81 -20.92
CA GLY A 80 -8.46 -9.55 -20.45
C GLY A 80 -8.18 -9.28 -18.98
N LEU A 81 -8.30 -10.31 -18.14
CA LEU A 81 -8.08 -10.21 -16.70
C LEU A 81 -6.60 -10.06 -16.33
N GLU A 82 -5.68 -10.59 -17.13
CA GLU A 82 -4.23 -10.37 -16.98
C GLU A 82 -3.85 -8.90 -17.14
N VAL A 83 -4.46 -8.20 -18.11
CA VAL A 83 -4.23 -6.76 -18.30
C VAL A 83 -4.72 -5.96 -17.09
N GLU A 84 -5.94 -6.26 -16.61
CA GLU A 84 -6.50 -5.61 -15.42
C GLU A 84 -5.65 -5.89 -14.16
N PHE A 85 -5.17 -7.12 -14.01
CA PHE A 85 -4.29 -7.50 -12.91
C PHE A 85 -2.95 -6.77 -12.94
N LYS A 86 -2.34 -6.67 -14.13
CA LYS A 86 -1.09 -5.92 -14.31
C LYS A 86 -1.27 -4.46 -13.92
N TYR A 87 -2.35 -3.83 -14.37
CA TYR A 87 -2.68 -2.45 -13.99
C TYR A 87 -2.85 -2.30 -12.46
N CYS A 88 -3.55 -3.25 -11.82
CA CYS A 88 -3.71 -3.27 -10.37
C CYS A 88 -2.36 -3.36 -9.63
N ARG A 89 -1.46 -4.26 -10.04
CA ARG A 89 -0.12 -4.38 -9.46
C ARG A 89 0.72 -3.13 -9.66
N GLU A 90 0.65 -2.51 -10.84
CA GLU A 90 1.32 -1.25 -11.12
C GLU A 90 0.79 -0.12 -10.22
N GLN A 91 -0.53 -0.05 -9.99
CA GLN A 91 -1.12 0.93 -9.09
C GLN A 91 -0.65 0.73 -7.64
N ILE A 92 -0.67 -0.52 -7.14
CA ILE A 92 -0.15 -0.84 -5.80
C ILE A 92 1.31 -0.42 -5.67
N THR A 93 2.12 -0.71 -6.69
CA THR A 93 3.54 -0.35 -6.72
C THR A 93 3.73 1.17 -6.70
N LYS A 94 2.96 1.91 -7.50
CA LYS A 94 3.01 3.38 -7.52
C LYS A 94 2.62 3.97 -6.17
N ASP A 95 1.59 3.44 -5.52
CA ASP A 95 1.16 3.90 -4.21
C ASP A 95 2.26 3.72 -3.14
N ILE A 96 2.94 2.58 -3.15
CA ILE A 96 4.06 2.30 -2.23
C ILE A 96 5.22 3.26 -2.51
N GLN A 97 5.63 3.39 -3.78
CA GLN A 97 6.68 4.33 -4.18
C GLN A 97 6.33 5.79 -3.83
N GLN A 98 5.05 6.16 -3.91
CA GLN A 98 4.60 7.49 -3.54
C GLN A 98 4.74 7.72 -2.03
N ASN A 99 4.34 6.76 -1.20
CA ASN A 99 4.54 6.86 0.25
C ASN A 99 6.03 6.91 0.63
N ASP A 100 6.87 6.12 -0.02
CA ASP A 100 8.32 6.16 0.17
C ASP A 100 8.90 7.52 -0.19
N LYS A 101 8.51 8.07 -1.35
CA LYS A 101 8.93 9.42 -1.79
C LYS A 101 8.45 10.51 -0.86
N GLU A 102 7.22 10.44 -0.37
CA GLU A 102 6.70 11.42 0.59
C GLU A 102 7.49 11.39 1.90
N LEU A 103 7.79 10.20 2.41
CA LEU A 103 8.60 10.03 3.61
C LEU A 103 10.03 10.56 3.41
N ASP A 104 10.69 10.18 2.31
CA ASP A 104 12.05 10.62 2.03
C ASP A 104 12.09 12.14 1.76
N SER A 105 11.06 12.71 1.12
CA SER A 105 10.95 14.16 0.96
C SER A 105 10.77 14.87 2.30
N ALA A 106 9.97 14.32 3.20
CA ALA A 106 9.79 14.87 4.54
C ALA A 106 11.07 14.81 5.38
N TYR A 107 11.89 13.77 5.20
CA TYR A 107 13.19 13.68 5.83
C TYR A 107 14.21 14.67 5.22
N ASN A 108 14.29 14.73 3.89
CA ASN A 108 15.26 15.57 3.19
C ASN A 108 15.00 17.07 3.33
N SER A 109 13.76 17.49 3.62
CA SER A 109 13.46 18.89 3.90
C SER A 109 14.16 19.42 5.17
N LYS A 110 14.63 18.51 6.05
CA LYS A 110 15.13 18.83 7.40
C LYS A 110 14.12 19.62 8.25
N ASP A 111 12.85 19.59 7.87
CA ASP A 111 11.74 20.19 8.62
C ASP A 111 11.00 19.09 9.39
N ILE A 112 11.16 19.12 10.70
CA ILE A 112 10.54 18.16 11.61
C ILE A 112 9.01 18.19 11.54
N LYS A 113 8.41 19.31 11.12
CA LYS A 113 6.97 19.44 10.94
C LYS A 113 6.47 18.54 9.82
N CYS A 114 7.21 18.47 8.70
CA CYS A 114 6.86 17.57 7.59
C CYS A 114 6.85 16.11 8.04
N LEU A 115 7.85 15.68 8.84
CA LEU A 115 7.88 14.33 9.40
C LEU A 115 6.71 14.09 10.38
N LYS A 116 6.39 15.07 11.23
CA LYS A 116 5.24 15.01 12.15
C LYS A 116 3.92 14.84 11.39
N GLU A 117 3.70 15.64 10.36
CA GLU A 117 2.50 15.56 9.51
C GLU A 117 2.40 14.21 8.79
N PHE A 118 3.52 13.69 8.27
CA PHE A 118 3.56 12.36 7.67
C PHE A 118 3.19 11.26 8.67
N ILE A 119 3.76 11.29 9.88
CA ILE A 119 3.42 10.32 10.95
C ILE A 119 1.93 10.42 11.31
N GLN A 120 1.37 11.62 11.42
CA GLN A 120 -0.05 11.82 11.70
C GLN A 120 -0.94 11.29 10.57
N LYS A 121 -0.54 11.46 9.31
CA LYS A 121 -1.22 10.87 8.15
C LYS A 121 -1.21 9.35 8.23
N CYS A 122 -0.05 8.74 8.48
CA CYS A 122 0.09 7.29 8.62
C CYS A 122 -0.78 6.74 9.76
N ARG A 123 -0.87 7.42 10.91
CA ARG A 123 -1.71 6.97 12.05
C ARG A 123 -3.20 6.92 11.75
N LYS A 124 -3.69 7.72 10.80
CA LYS A 124 -5.10 7.68 10.39
C LYS A 124 -5.41 6.49 9.46
N THR A 125 -4.38 5.74 9.06
CA THR A 125 -4.49 4.63 8.10
C THR A 125 -3.95 3.35 8.74
N ASP A 126 -4.85 2.42 9.05
CA ASP A 126 -4.49 1.12 9.59
C ASP A 126 -3.46 0.41 8.71
N GLY A 127 -2.46 -0.23 9.30
CA GLY A 127 -1.42 -0.99 8.59
C GLY A 127 -0.20 -0.17 8.13
N MET A 128 -0.16 1.14 8.35
CA MET A 128 1.01 1.99 8.05
C MET A 128 2.14 1.95 9.11
N GLN A 129 2.14 0.95 9.99
CA GLN A 129 3.05 0.90 11.15
C GLN A 129 4.53 0.93 10.75
N GLY A 130 4.92 0.22 9.69
CA GLY A 130 6.30 0.23 9.21
C GLY A 130 6.77 1.62 8.74
N TYR A 131 5.87 2.43 8.16
CA TYR A 131 6.16 3.82 7.79
C TYR A 131 6.30 4.73 9.01
N ILE A 132 5.51 4.49 10.06
CA ILE A 132 5.62 5.22 11.33
C ILE A 132 6.98 4.94 11.97
N GLU A 133 7.40 3.68 12.03
CA GLU A 133 8.69 3.28 12.59
C GLU A 133 9.86 3.87 11.81
N LYS A 134 9.80 3.83 10.47
CA LYS A 134 10.83 4.44 9.62
C LYS A 134 10.90 5.96 9.81
N ALA A 135 9.76 6.64 9.90
CA ALA A 135 9.71 8.07 10.17
C ALA A 135 10.25 8.43 11.57
N GLN A 136 9.99 7.61 12.59
CA GLN A 136 10.57 7.78 13.92
C GLN A 136 12.09 7.62 13.90
N ALA A 137 12.61 6.65 13.15
CA ALA A 137 14.06 6.49 12.98
C ALA A 137 14.70 7.73 12.32
N TYR A 138 14.04 8.30 11.31
CA TYR A 138 14.47 9.55 10.67
C TYR A 138 14.47 10.75 11.63
N VAL A 139 13.47 10.86 12.50
CA VAL A 139 13.44 11.88 13.57
C VAL A 139 14.64 11.74 14.51
N LEU A 140 14.96 10.51 14.93
CA LEU A 140 16.12 10.25 15.79
C LEU A 140 17.42 10.64 15.08
N GLN A 141 17.57 10.23 13.82
CA GLN A 141 18.74 10.55 13.03
C GLN A 141 18.94 12.07 12.87
N GLN A 142 17.90 12.84 12.52
CA GLN A 142 18.01 14.29 12.43
C GLN A 142 18.39 14.93 13.77
N THR A 143 17.89 14.38 14.88
CA THR A 143 18.22 14.85 16.22
C THR A 143 19.71 14.59 16.55
N GLU A 144 20.21 13.39 16.23
CA GLU A 144 21.62 13.03 16.40
C GLU A 144 22.56 13.86 15.53
N GLU A 145 22.15 14.17 14.29
CA GLU A 145 22.86 15.07 13.39
C GLU A 145 23.02 16.47 14.02
N ILE A 146 21.92 17.07 14.49
CA ILE A 146 21.95 18.40 15.15
C ILE A 146 22.84 18.37 16.39
N VAL A 147 22.72 17.35 17.25
CA VAL A 147 23.56 17.20 18.45
C VAL A 147 25.04 17.09 18.09
N SER A 148 25.35 16.37 17.02
CA SER A 148 26.73 16.22 16.52
C SER A 148 27.27 17.55 15.98
N GLU A 149 26.46 18.30 15.24
CA GLU A 149 26.82 19.64 14.75
C GLU A 149 27.07 20.61 15.91
N ILE A 150 26.25 20.60 16.98
CA ILE A 150 26.46 21.40 18.19
C ILE A 150 27.84 21.08 18.81
N LYS A 151 28.14 19.78 19.01
CA LYS A 151 29.40 19.34 19.60
C LYS A 151 30.61 19.79 18.76
N THR A 152 30.51 19.69 17.44
CA THR A 152 31.57 20.12 16.51
C THR A 152 31.75 21.64 16.55
N ASN A 153 30.67 22.41 16.48
CA ASN A 153 30.72 23.87 16.52
C ASN A 153 31.30 24.39 17.85
N LEU A 154 30.98 23.74 18.98
CA LEU A 154 31.57 24.08 20.27
C LEU A 154 33.09 23.79 20.32
N LYS A 155 33.55 22.68 19.73
CA LYS A 155 34.99 22.36 19.63
C LYS A 155 35.73 23.35 18.76
N ASP A 156 35.10 23.83 17.69
CA ASP A 156 35.66 24.81 16.75
C ASP A 156 35.54 26.27 17.22
N TYR A 157 35.04 26.52 18.44
CA TYR A 157 34.74 27.87 18.96
C TYR A 157 33.72 28.67 18.12
N LYS A 158 32.90 27.99 17.30
CA LYS A 158 31.80 28.54 16.51
C LYS A 158 30.53 28.67 17.37
N ILE A 159 30.58 29.57 18.35
CA ILE A 159 29.55 29.67 19.40
C ILE A 159 28.19 30.08 18.83
N LYS A 160 28.15 30.97 17.84
CA LYS A 160 26.89 31.45 17.25
C LYS A 160 26.13 30.32 16.53
N GLU A 161 26.86 29.49 15.79
CA GLU A 161 26.34 28.34 15.07
C GLU A 161 25.89 27.25 16.05
N ALA A 162 26.65 27.02 17.14
CA ALA A 162 26.24 26.11 18.20
C ALA A 162 24.92 26.54 18.86
N LEU A 163 24.76 27.83 19.18
CA LEU A 163 23.52 28.36 19.75
C LEU A 163 22.33 28.23 18.79
N SER A 164 22.52 28.54 17.50
CA SER A 164 21.47 28.36 16.48
C SER A 164 21.01 26.90 16.36
N ASN A 165 21.94 25.95 16.45
CA ASN A 165 21.59 24.53 16.44
C ASN A 165 20.90 24.08 17.74
N ILE A 166 21.22 24.69 18.89
CA ILE A 166 20.49 24.45 20.16
C ILE A 166 19.04 24.95 20.04
N GLU A 167 18.81 26.12 19.46
CA GLU A 167 17.45 26.64 19.20
C GLU A 167 16.66 25.72 18.26
N LYS A 168 17.32 25.19 17.22
CA LYS A 168 16.72 24.20 16.33
C LYS A 168 16.34 22.91 17.06
N LEU A 169 17.23 22.42 17.94
CA LEU A 169 16.96 21.23 18.75
C LEU A 169 15.77 21.44 19.71
N ASP A 170 15.67 22.61 20.34
CA ASP A 170 14.52 22.94 21.19
C ASP A 170 13.21 23.03 20.39
N SER A 171 13.27 23.59 19.18
CA SER A 171 12.13 23.61 18.26
C SER A 171 11.67 22.20 17.90
N HIS A 172 12.60 21.28 17.59
CA HIS A 172 12.28 19.87 17.36
C HIS A 172 11.63 19.22 18.58
N ARG A 173 12.15 19.48 19.78
CA ARG A 173 11.58 18.97 21.04
C ARG A 173 10.13 19.44 21.22
N ILE A 174 9.85 20.72 20.97
CA ILE A 174 8.50 21.29 21.09
C ILE A 174 7.55 20.62 20.09
N GLU A 175 7.95 20.52 18.82
CA GLU A 175 7.10 19.94 17.78
C GLU A 175 6.80 18.46 18.02
N LEU A 176 7.77 17.70 18.50
CA LEU A 176 7.64 16.27 18.75
C LEU A 176 6.98 15.94 20.09
N LYS A 177 6.83 16.93 21.00
CA LYS A 177 6.25 16.73 22.33
C LYS A 177 4.88 16.04 22.27
N ASP A 178 4.05 16.47 21.34
CA ASP A 178 2.71 15.89 21.13
C ASP A 178 2.78 14.44 20.65
N LEU A 179 3.73 14.13 19.76
CA LEU A 179 3.92 12.77 19.25
C LEU A 179 4.34 11.82 20.36
N VAL A 180 5.25 12.23 21.23
CA VAL A 180 5.71 11.45 22.39
C VAL A 180 4.57 11.23 23.39
N TYR A 181 3.81 12.28 23.70
CA TYR A 181 2.65 12.17 24.59
C TYR A 181 1.57 11.24 24.03
N MET A 182 1.35 11.27 22.72
CA MET A 182 0.40 10.39 22.04
C MET A 182 0.87 8.92 21.99
N ILE A 183 2.17 8.64 21.84
CA ILE A 183 2.72 7.27 21.85
C ILE A 183 2.53 6.63 23.23
N LEU A 184 2.83 7.38 24.29
CA LEU A 184 2.75 6.89 25.66
C LEU A 184 1.31 6.59 26.11
N ASN A 185 0.31 7.27 25.55
CA ASN A 185 -1.10 7.05 25.90
C ASN A 185 -1.77 5.95 25.07
N TYR A 186 -1.27 5.60 23.88
CA TYR A 186 -1.83 4.54 23.03
C TYR A 186 -1.48 3.13 23.52
N ASN A 187 -0.41 2.98 24.31
CA ASN A 187 0.01 1.70 24.89
C ASN A 187 -0.71 1.35 26.21
N ASN A 188 -1.69 2.16 26.65
CA ASN A 188 -2.43 2.00 27.90
C ASN A 188 -3.93 1.70 27.71
N THR A 189 -4.35 1.35 26.49
CA THR A 189 -5.71 0.92 26.13
C THR A 189 -5.66 -0.37 25.36
#